data_AF-R7Q8M9-F1
#
_entry.id   AF-R7Q8M9-F1
#
_cell.length_a   1.000
_cell.length_b   1.000
_cell.length_c   1.000
_cell.angle_alpha   90.00
_cell.angle_beta   90.00
_cell.angle_gamma   90.00
#
_symmetry.space_group_name_H-M   'P 1'
#
loop_
_entity.id
_entity.type
_entity.pdbx_description
1 polymer ?
#
loop_
_entity_poly.entity_id
_entity_poly.type
_entity_poly.pdbx_seq_one_letter_code
_entity_poly.pdbx_strand_id
1 'polypeptide(L)'
;MYIKHVIGDDSDEQPLRFEFFHLDAERGKQLLGYFTTSLRSLRELNHGSELELNANTFPEGEFCGTALLHSSFVTMYRHFFHLQVEFRGVADGPFVYFDISIADASSGNLFGNLKGQRPCYKIVRYGDDGKWIELYRSEAPLHGLNLKRSHKFNVAKLSEDKLNKGNRRSPIFFIFSAKTLWGNEAEAGTVRTNIEELAQTKSGHYFPLHTGNNRNGYFQILQAERGKNFMYFSAHCVLGASRPDEDDASSMLKAQVATRDLV
;
A
#
# COMPACT_ATOMS: atom_id res chain seq x y z
N MET A 1 1.88 6.35 -5.02
CA MET A 1 2.99 7.17 -5.54
C MET A 1 2.74 7.45 -7.01
N TYR A 2 2.55 8.72 -7.37
CA TYR A 2 2.34 9.13 -8.75
C TYR A 2 3.66 9.68 -9.31
N ILE A 3 4.12 9.13 -10.44
CA ILE A 3 5.29 9.64 -11.16
C ILE A 3 4.76 10.53 -12.30
N LYS A 4 5.08 11.83 -12.27
CA LYS A 4 4.82 12.70 -13.42
C LYS A 4 5.99 12.55 -14.40
N HIS A 5 5.73 11.94 -15.56
CA HIS A 5 6.71 11.86 -16.65
C HIS A 5 6.87 13.27 -17.24
N VAL A 6 8.10 13.81 -17.28
CA VAL A 6 8.40 15.04 -18.01
C VAL A 6 8.95 14.65 -19.37
N ILE A 7 8.21 14.99 -20.43
CA ILE A 7 8.62 14.84 -21.82
C ILE A 7 9.62 15.96 -22.10
N GLY A 8 10.88 15.59 -22.34
CA GLY A 8 11.88 16.43 -22.99
C GLY A 8 11.97 16.06 -24.47
N ASP A 9 12.51 16.97 -25.28
CA ASP A 9 12.93 16.66 -26.65
C ASP A 9 14.02 15.55 -26.62
N ASP A 10 14.20 14.82 -27.73
CA ASP A 10 15.01 13.58 -27.87
C ASP A 10 16.53 13.71 -27.55
N SER A 11 16.98 14.73 -26.83
CA SER A 11 18.38 14.87 -26.41
C SER A 11 18.67 14.03 -25.16
N ASP A 12 19.57 13.05 -25.28
CA ASP A 12 20.04 12.20 -24.18
C ASP A 12 20.66 13.00 -22.99
N GLU A 13 21.09 14.23 -23.25
CA GLU A 13 21.69 15.16 -22.28
C GLU A 13 20.66 16.04 -21.56
N GLN A 14 19.39 16.02 -22.00
CA GLN A 14 18.37 16.87 -21.40
C GLN A 14 18.12 16.43 -19.94
N PRO A 15 18.08 17.37 -18.98
CA PRO A 15 17.76 17.03 -17.60
C PRO A 15 16.30 16.57 -17.48
N LEU A 16 16.15 15.34 -17.00
CA LEU A 16 14.91 14.73 -16.54
C LEU A 16 14.75 14.95 -15.04
N ARG A 17 13.56 15.42 -14.63
CA ARG A 17 13.19 15.53 -13.22
C ARG A 17 12.15 14.48 -12.86
N PHE A 18 12.47 13.64 -11.89
CA PHE A 18 11.55 12.65 -11.33
C PHE A 18 11.00 13.19 -10.02
N GLU A 19 9.69 13.39 -9.97
CA GLU A 19 9.00 13.97 -8.82
C GLU A 19 8.09 12.94 -8.16
N PHE A 20 8.21 12.82 -6.85
CA PHE A 20 7.45 11.87 -6.04
C PHE A 20 6.45 12.64 -5.19
N PHE A 21 5.20 12.23 -5.25
CA PHE A 21 4.14 12.93 -4.55
C PHE A 21 3.38 12.02 -3.59
N HIS A 22 3.04 12.59 -2.44
CA HIS A 22 1.99 12.11 -1.56
C HIS A 22 0.67 12.74 -2.01
N LEU A 23 -0.36 11.91 -2.14
CA LEU A 23 -1.70 12.38 -2.44
C LEU A 23 -2.47 12.35 -1.12
N ASP A 24 -2.75 13.55 -0.61
CA ASP A 24 -3.58 13.79 0.57
C ASP A 24 -4.97 14.23 0.07
N ALA A 25 -6.03 13.57 0.55
CA ALA A 25 -7.40 13.85 0.12
C ALA A 25 -7.87 15.27 0.48
N GLU A 26 -7.31 15.87 1.54
CA GLU A 26 -7.67 17.20 2.02
C GLU A 26 -6.73 18.28 1.49
N ARG A 27 -5.43 17.97 1.43
CA ARG A 27 -4.38 18.94 1.06
C ARG A 27 -3.96 18.87 -0.41
N GLY A 28 -4.43 17.87 -1.15
CA GLY A 28 -4.08 17.62 -2.54
C GLY A 28 -2.68 17.01 -2.70
N LYS A 29 -2.06 17.31 -3.85
CA LYS A 29 -0.79 16.72 -4.27
C LYS A 29 0.39 17.41 -3.58
N GLN A 30 1.07 16.71 -2.68
CA GLN A 30 2.24 17.19 -1.96
C GLN A 30 3.53 16.55 -2.48
N LEU A 31 4.54 17.35 -2.82
CA LEU A 31 5.83 16.86 -3.33
C LEU A 31 6.66 16.31 -2.16
N LEU A 32 6.90 15.00 -2.13
CA LEU A 32 7.74 14.32 -1.13
C LEU A 32 9.22 14.56 -1.39
N GLY A 33 9.61 14.57 -2.65
CA GLY A 33 10.98 14.79 -3.06
C GLY A 33 11.14 14.60 -4.56
N TYR A 34 12.34 14.88 -5.02
CA TYR A 34 12.69 14.73 -6.43
C TYR A 34 14.16 14.41 -6.60
N PHE A 35 14.52 13.86 -7.74
CA PHE A 35 15.90 13.88 -8.22
C PHE A 35 15.91 14.33 -9.68
N THR A 36 17.07 14.84 -10.10
CA THR A 36 17.31 15.28 -11.47
C THR A 36 18.45 14.45 -12.04
N THR A 37 18.29 13.96 -13.26
CA THR A 37 19.31 13.16 -13.96
C THR A 37 19.15 13.35 -15.48
N SER A 38 19.94 12.69 -16.31
CA SER A 38 19.75 12.64 -17.76
C SER A 38 19.55 11.19 -18.22
N LEU A 39 19.06 10.98 -19.44
CA LEU A 39 18.99 9.62 -20.00
C LEU A 39 20.38 9.01 -20.15
N ARG A 40 21.38 9.81 -20.54
CA ARG A 40 22.77 9.38 -20.59
C ARG A 40 23.25 8.90 -19.23
N SER A 41 23.08 9.72 -18.19
CA SER A 41 23.51 9.37 -16.83
C SER A 41 22.82 8.09 -16.36
N LEU A 42 21.50 7.94 -16.57
CA LEU A 42 20.79 6.71 -16.20
C LEU A 42 21.32 5.46 -16.89
N ARG A 43 21.78 5.55 -18.15
CA ARG A 43 22.37 4.43 -18.90
C ARG A 43 23.76 4.04 -18.39
N GLU A 44 24.48 4.99 -17.79
CA GLU A 44 25.83 4.79 -17.24
C GLU A 44 25.79 4.22 -15.80
N LEU A 45 24.63 4.22 -15.13
CA LEU A 45 24.49 3.67 -13.78
C LEU A 45 24.53 2.13 -13.77
N ASN A 46 25.19 1.60 -12.74
CA ASN A 46 25.17 0.16 -12.43
C ASN A 46 24.00 -0.18 -11.49
N HIS A 47 23.65 -1.47 -11.40
CA HIS A 47 22.74 -1.98 -10.38
C HIS A 47 23.17 -1.52 -8.97
N GLY A 48 22.22 -0.98 -8.20
CA GLY A 48 22.45 -0.47 -6.85
C GLY A 48 23.03 0.95 -6.79
N SER A 49 23.27 1.61 -7.93
CA SER A 49 23.75 3.01 -7.92
C SER A 49 22.72 3.92 -7.28
N GLU A 50 23.19 4.77 -6.35
CA GLU A 50 22.36 5.74 -5.64
C GLU A 50 22.19 7.01 -6.46
N LEU A 51 20.94 7.49 -6.49
CA LEU A 51 20.50 8.73 -7.07
C LEU A 51 20.22 9.69 -5.93
N GLU A 52 20.83 10.87 -5.99
CA GLU A 52 20.67 11.90 -4.96
C GLU A 52 19.22 12.41 -4.95
N LEU A 53 18.47 11.97 -3.93
CA LEU A 53 17.08 12.37 -3.75
C LEU A 53 17.00 13.60 -2.85
N ASN A 54 16.47 14.69 -3.40
CA ASN A 54 16.13 15.89 -2.66
C ASN A 54 14.76 15.69 -2.03
N ALA A 55 14.71 15.31 -0.76
CA ALA A 55 13.48 15.18 0.00
C ALA A 55 13.03 16.54 0.55
N ASN A 56 11.72 16.80 0.51
CA ASN A 56 11.14 18.02 1.06
C ASN A 56 10.89 17.89 2.58
N THR A 57 10.94 19.03 3.25
CA THR A 57 10.53 19.20 4.64
C THR A 57 9.03 19.41 4.76
N PHE A 58 8.44 18.79 5.78
CA PHE A 58 7.01 18.94 6.08
C PHE A 58 6.84 19.42 7.53
N PRO A 59 5.71 20.06 7.87
CA PRO A 59 5.39 20.40 9.26
C PRO A 59 5.45 19.19 10.21
N GLU A 60 5.19 17.99 9.69
CA GLU A 60 5.22 16.73 10.41
C GLU A 60 6.62 16.12 10.57
N GLY A 61 7.66 16.71 9.96
CA GLY A 61 9.06 16.29 10.09
C GLY A 61 9.87 16.38 8.79
N GLU A 62 11.18 16.23 8.92
CA GLU A 62 12.09 16.04 7.78
C GLU A 62 11.86 14.66 7.16
N PHE A 63 11.97 14.56 5.84
CA PHE A 63 12.07 13.29 5.15
C PHE A 63 13.49 13.16 4.64
N CYS A 64 14.04 11.95 4.74
CA CYS A 64 15.12 11.53 3.87
C CYS A 64 14.56 10.52 2.88
N GLY A 65 15.23 10.34 1.77
CA GLY A 65 14.90 9.21 0.93
C GLY A 65 16.08 8.79 0.10
N THR A 66 16.01 7.55 -0.35
CA THR A 66 17.01 6.93 -1.20
C THR A 66 16.33 6.59 -2.51
N ALA A 67 16.99 6.89 -3.61
CA ALA A 67 16.60 6.42 -4.93
C ALA A 67 17.74 5.55 -5.46
N LEU A 68 17.44 4.33 -5.87
CA LEU A 68 18.43 3.36 -6.34
C LEU A 68 18.02 2.84 -7.71
N LEU A 69 18.99 2.67 -8.61
CA LEU A 69 18.76 1.92 -9.83
C LEU A 69 18.69 0.42 -9.48
N HIS A 70 17.49 -0.14 -9.49
CA HIS A 70 17.28 -1.56 -9.22
C HIS A 70 17.58 -2.42 -10.44
N SER A 71 17.18 -2.02 -11.65
CA SER A 71 17.61 -2.70 -12.88
C SER A 71 17.48 -1.79 -14.09
N SER A 72 18.24 -2.10 -15.12
CA SER A 72 18.09 -1.48 -16.43
C SER A 72 18.22 -2.55 -17.52
N PHE A 73 17.47 -2.39 -18.60
CA PHE A 73 17.59 -3.25 -19.76
C PHE A 73 17.19 -2.51 -21.04
N VAL A 74 17.69 -3.01 -22.16
CA VAL A 74 17.49 -2.40 -23.49
C VAL A 74 16.75 -3.38 -24.37
N THR A 75 15.69 -2.93 -25.03
CA THR A 75 15.04 -3.64 -26.13
C THR A 75 15.37 -2.96 -27.45
N MET A 76 14.93 -3.52 -28.59
CA MET A 76 15.25 -2.97 -29.92
C MET A 76 14.98 -1.47 -30.11
N TYR A 77 14.06 -0.87 -29.33
CA TYR A 77 13.67 0.53 -29.49
C TYR A 77 13.57 1.32 -28.18
N ARG A 78 13.86 0.72 -27.02
CA ARG A 78 13.58 1.35 -25.72
C ARG A 78 14.58 0.95 -24.65
N HIS A 79 14.92 1.91 -23.80
CA HIS A 79 15.61 1.69 -22.54
C HIS A 79 14.58 1.67 -21.41
N PHE A 80 14.68 0.68 -20.54
CA PHE A 80 13.86 0.56 -19.35
C PHE A 80 14.73 0.70 -18.11
N PHE A 81 14.25 1.47 -17.13
CA PHE A 81 14.90 1.68 -15.85
C PHE A 81 13.89 1.39 -14.74
N HIS A 82 14.25 0.47 -13.85
CA HIS A 82 13.50 0.19 -12.64
C HIS A 82 14.19 0.89 -11.49
N LEU A 83 13.52 1.89 -10.92
CA LEU A 83 14.02 2.67 -9.81
C LEU A 83 13.31 2.23 -8.52
N GLN A 84 14.09 1.89 -7.50
CA GLN A 84 13.58 1.68 -6.16
C GLN A 84 13.73 2.99 -5.40
N VAL A 85 12.62 3.54 -4.92
CA VAL A 85 12.60 4.81 -4.19
C VAL A 85 11.97 4.60 -2.84
N GLU A 86 12.70 4.96 -1.79
CA GLU A 86 12.27 4.83 -0.40
C GLU A 86 12.27 6.22 0.24
N PHE A 87 11.18 6.60 0.89
CA PHE A 87 11.13 7.79 1.74
C PHE A 87 11.05 7.36 3.21
N ARG A 88 11.96 7.86 4.02
CA ARG A 88 12.01 7.65 5.48
C ARG A 88 11.74 8.99 6.16
N GLY A 89 10.94 9.00 7.22
CA GLY A 89 10.84 10.18 8.07
C GLY A 89 12.05 10.30 8.98
N VAL A 90 12.59 11.51 9.14
CA VAL A 90 13.45 11.96 10.24
C VAL A 90 12.58 12.51 11.38
N ALA A 91 11.37 11.96 11.58
CA ALA A 91 10.59 12.38 12.73
C ALA A 91 11.17 11.75 14.01
N ASP A 92 11.07 12.49 15.10
CA ASP A 92 11.27 12.02 16.47
C ASP A 92 10.21 10.96 16.82
N GLY A 93 10.38 9.73 16.31
CA GLY A 93 9.55 8.60 16.69
C GLY A 93 9.35 7.56 15.57
N PRO A 94 9.06 6.31 15.97
CA PRO A 94 8.81 5.24 15.01
C PRO A 94 7.50 5.46 14.23
N PHE A 95 7.56 5.26 12.91
CA PHE A 95 6.37 5.20 12.06
C PHE A 95 5.99 3.77 11.71
N VAL A 96 4.72 3.57 11.41
CA VAL A 96 4.17 2.32 10.88
C VAL A 96 3.54 2.60 9.53
N TYR A 97 3.93 1.82 8.54
CA TYR A 97 3.46 1.90 7.17
C TYR A 97 2.61 0.69 6.83
N PHE A 98 1.44 0.91 6.25
CA PHE A 98 0.56 -0.15 5.76
C PHE A 98 0.35 0.00 4.25
N ASP A 99 0.98 -0.88 3.47
CA ASP A 99 0.75 -1.04 2.04
C ASP A 99 -0.29 -2.14 1.83
N ILE A 100 -1.56 -1.74 1.71
CA ILE A 100 -2.68 -2.67 1.63
C ILE A 100 -3.25 -2.68 0.21
N SER A 101 -3.50 -3.89 -0.29
CA SER A 101 -4.31 -4.12 -1.49
C SER A 101 -5.58 -4.89 -1.14
N ILE A 102 -6.64 -4.70 -1.92
CA ILE A 102 -7.89 -5.46 -1.80
C ILE A 102 -8.16 -6.15 -3.13
N ALA A 103 -8.43 -7.46 -3.08
CA ALA A 103 -8.96 -8.23 -4.20
C ALA A 103 -10.35 -8.78 -3.88
N ASP A 104 -11.14 -8.93 -4.94
CA ASP A 104 -12.36 -9.72 -4.92
C ASP A 104 -12.03 -11.13 -5.43
N ALA A 105 -12.20 -12.15 -4.60
CA ALA A 105 -12.04 -13.54 -5.03
C ALA A 105 -13.32 -14.12 -5.65
N SER A 106 -14.42 -13.36 -5.68
CA SER A 106 -15.70 -13.91 -6.05
C SER A 106 -15.81 -14.20 -7.56
N SER A 107 -15.75 -15.49 -7.90
CA SER A 107 -16.50 -16.06 -9.02
C SER A 107 -18.01 -16.13 -8.73
N GLY A 108 -18.47 -15.68 -7.55
CA GLY A 108 -19.88 -15.67 -7.16
C GLY A 108 -20.21 -14.61 -6.10
N ASN A 109 -21.02 -13.62 -6.48
CA ASN A 109 -22.01 -12.84 -5.71
C ASN A 109 -21.86 -12.56 -4.19
N LEU A 110 -20.66 -12.48 -3.62
CA LEU A 110 -20.47 -12.17 -2.19
C LEU A 110 -20.90 -10.74 -1.80
N PHE A 111 -21.00 -9.84 -2.77
CA PHE A 111 -21.57 -8.49 -2.65
C PHE A 111 -22.72 -8.26 -3.62
N GLY A 112 -23.34 -9.29 -4.20
CA GLY A 112 -24.10 -9.05 -5.43
C GLY A 112 -23.23 -8.27 -6.42
N ASN A 113 -22.07 -8.83 -6.78
CA ASN A 113 -21.05 -8.21 -7.64
C ASN A 113 -20.40 -6.94 -7.01
N LEU A 114 -19.10 -6.99 -6.67
CA LEU A 114 -18.31 -5.75 -6.45
C LEU A 114 -18.20 -4.91 -7.73
N LYS A 115 -18.74 -5.40 -8.86
CA LYS A 115 -18.94 -4.63 -10.09
C LYS A 115 -19.73 -3.36 -9.81
N GLY A 116 -19.05 -2.22 -9.94
CA GLY A 116 -19.62 -0.91 -9.65
C GLY A 116 -19.49 -0.48 -8.20
N GLN A 117 -18.92 -1.31 -7.33
CA GLN A 117 -18.56 -0.91 -5.97
C GLN A 117 -17.12 -0.40 -5.93
N ARG A 118 -16.86 0.49 -4.98
CA ARG A 118 -15.55 1.12 -4.77
C ARG A 118 -15.03 0.65 -3.41
N PRO A 119 -14.11 -0.33 -3.39
CA PRO A 119 -13.58 -0.84 -2.14
C PRO A 119 -12.77 0.26 -1.43
N CYS A 120 -12.78 0.22 -0.11
CA CYS A 120 -11.92 1.06 0.73
C CYS A 120 -11.64 0.33 2.03
N TYR A 121 -10.67 0.81 2.78
CA TYR A 121 -10.43 0.38 4.14
C TYR A 121 -10.17 1.58 5.03
N LYS A 122 -10.38 1.39 6.33
CA LYS A 122 -9.97 2.33 7.37
C LYS A 122 -9.21 1.61 8.46
N ILE A 123 -8.28 2.34 9.07
CA ILE A 123 -7.55 1.91 10.26
C ILE A 123 -8.15 2.68 11.42
N VAL A 124 -8.69 1.94 12.39
CA VAL A 124 -9.29 2.53 13.59
C VAL A 124 -8.66 1.94 14.84
N ARG A 125 -8.70 2.71 15.91
CA ARG A 125 -8.38 2.22 17.26
C ARG A 125 -9.48 2.59 18.23
N TYR A 126 -9.52 1.90 19.36
CA TYR A 126 -10.42 2.26 20.44
C TYR A 126 -9.84 3.45 21.23
N GLY A 127 -10.67 4.46 21.48
CA GLY A 127 -10.35 5.62 22.30
C GLY A 127 -10.61 5.37 23.78
N ASP A 128 -9.99 6.19 24.63
CA ASP A 128 -10.15 6.10 26.09
C ASP A 128 -11.57 6.53 26.51
N ASP A 129 -12.25 7.28 25.63
CA ASP A 129 -13.65 7.69 25.73
C ASP A 129 -14.64 6.58 25.31
N GLY A 130 -14.13 5.39 25.00
CA GLY A 130 -14.94 4.26 24.54
C GLY A 130 -15.43 4.39 23.10
N LYS A 131 -14.89 5.33 22.30
CA LYS A 131 -15.29 5.52 20.91
C LYS A 131 -14.24 5.01 19.93
N TRP A 132 -14.69 4.62 18.75
CA TRP A 132 -13.78 4.32 17.65
C TRP A 132 -13.18 5.61 17.08
N ILE A 133 -11.86 5.67 17.04
CA ILE A 133 -11.11 6.77 16.46
C ILE A 133 -10.56 6.31 15.11
N GLU A 134 -10.98 6.97 14.05
CA GLU A 134 -10.44 6.77 12.70
C GLU A 134 -9.06 7.44 12.61
N LEU A 135 -8.05 6.65 12.28
CA LEU A 135 -6.66 7.11 12.12
C LEU A 135 -6.30 7.32 10.67
N TYR A 136 -6.90 6.50 9.79
CA TYR A 136 -6.68 6.55 8.35
C TYR A 136 -7.90 5.99 7.62
N ARG A 137 -8.18 6.53 6.44
CA ARG A 137 -9.13 6.00 5.47
C ARG A 137 -8.55 6.07 4.08
N SER A 138 -8.61 4.96 3.36
CA SER A 138 -8.17 4.92 1.97
C SER A 138 -9.14 5.66 1.06
N GLU A 139 -8.62 6.33 0.05
CA GLU A 139 -9.46 6.84 -1.03
C GLU A 139 -10.12 5.68 -1.78
N ALA A 140 -11.43 5.78 -1.97
CA ALA A 140 -12.15 4.80 -2.77
C ALA A 140 -11.86 5.09 -4.26
N PRO A 141 -11.55 4.08 -5.09
CA PRO A 141 -11.22 4.31 -6.49
C PRO A 141 -12.37 5.00 -7.22
N LEU A 142 -12.05 5.98 -8.08
CA LEU A 142 -13.04 6.75 -8.85
C LEU A 142 -13.91 5.86 -9.76
N HIS A 143 -13.36 4.73 -10.20
CA HIS A 143 -14.06 3.73 -10.99
C HIS A 143 -14.13 2.42 -10.22
N GLY A 144 -15.27 1.73 -10.30
CA GLY A 144 -15.44 0.44 -9.65
C GLY A 144 -14.41 -0.57 -10.15
N LEU A 145 -14.12 -1.57 -9.32
CA LEU A 145 -13.18 -2.63 -9.67
C LEU A 145 -13.60 -3.34 -10.96
N ASN A 146 -12.66 -3.49 -11.89
CA ASN A 146 -12.83 -4.42 -13.00
C ASN A 146 -12.50 -5.82 -12.45
N LEU A 147 -13.43 -6.77 -12.63
CA LEU A 147 -13.54 -8.08 -11.93
C LEU A 147 -12.32 -9.04 -12.02
N LYS A 148 -11.20 -8.60 -12.60
CA LYS A 148 -9.99 -9.41 -12.79
C LYS A 148 -8.77 -8.91 -12.03
N ARG A 149 -8.86 -7.82 -11.25
CA ARG A 149 -7.67 -7.17 -10.67
C ARG A 149 -7.84 -6.84 -9.20
N SER A 150 -6.75 -6.98 -8.45
CA SER A 150 -6.61 -6.37 -7.14
C SER A 150 -6.50 -4.85 -7.28
N HIS A 151 -6.95 -4.11 -6.26
CA HIS A 151 -6.75 -2.68 -6.15
C HIS A 151 -5.68 -2.41 -5.10
N LYS A 152 -4.62 -1.70 -5.50
CA LYS A 152 -3.59 -1.20 -4.59
C LYS A 152 -3.95 0.22 -4.15
N PHE A 153 -3.98 0.44 -2.84
CA PHE A 153 -4.27 1.76 -2.27
C PHE A 153 -3.00 2.56 -2.04
N ASN A 154 -3.17 3.83 -1.66
CA ASN A 154 -2.09 4.60 -1.07
C ASN A 154 -1.65 3.95 0.26
N VAL A 155 -0.33 4.01 0.51
CA VAL A 155 0.28 3.51 1.74
C VAL A 155 -0.16 4.39 2.90
N ALA A 156 -0.77 3.80 3.93
CA ALA A 156 -1.10 4.52 5.15
C ALA A 156 0.17 4.70 5.99
N LYS A 157 0.49 5.94 6.35
CA LYS A 157 1.61 6.28 7.24
C LYS A 157 1.05 6.82 8.56
N LEU A 158 1.33 6.11 9.65
CA LEU A 158 0.84 6.47 10.98
C LEU A 158 2.00 6.47 11.98
N SER A 159 2.06 7.45 12.88
CA SER A 159 3.03 7.36 13.97
C SER A 159 2.64 6.20 14.89
N GLU A 160 3.64 5.51 15.43
CA GLU A 160 3.38 4.38 16.32
C GLU A 160 2.56 4.84 17.54
N ASP A 161 2.84 6.03 18.06
CA ASP A 161 2.09 6.63 19.16
C ASP A 161 0.60 6.88 18.82
N LYS A 162 0.28 7.34 17.60
CA LYS A 162 -1.13 7.50 17.18
C LYS A 162 -1.86 6.16 17.11
N LEU A 163 -1.15 5.08 16.76
CA LEU A 163 -1.70 3.74 16.68
C LEU A 163 -1.93 3.12 18.05
N ASN A 164 -0.99 3.31 18.97
CA ASN A 164 -0.89 2.46 20.15
C ASN A 164 -0.88 3.23 21.50
N LYS A 165 -0.75 4.57 21.47
CA LYS A 165 -0.60 5.46 22.65
C LYS A 165 0.47 4.99 23.64
N GLY A 166 1.59 4.50 23.12
CA GLY A 166 2.67 3.91 23.91
C GLY A 166 2.42 2.46 24.36
N ASN A 167 1.24 1.89 24.13
CA ASN A 167 0.93 0.49 24.41
C ASN A 167 0.80 -0.33 23.12
N ARG A 168 1.86 -1.05 22.74
CA ARG A 168 1.93 -1.88 21.52
C ARG A 168 0.88 -2.99 21.43
N ARG A 169 0.21 -3.34 22.55
CA ARG A 169 -0.87 -4.32 22.61
C ARG A 169 -2.25 -3.71 22.43
N SER A 170 -2.35 -2.38 22.34
CA SER A 170 -3.58 -1.68 22.03
C SER A 170 -4.15 -2.22 20.71
N PRO A 171 -5.43 -2.62 20.68
CA PRO A 171 -6.00 -3.25 19.50
C PRO A 171 -6.20 -2.22 18.39
N ILE A 172 -5.78 -2.60 17.19
CA ILE A 172 -5.96 -1.88 15.93
C ILE A 172 -6.91 -2.70 15.08
N PHE A 173 -7.81 -2.01 14.38
CA PHE A 173 -8.79 -2.64 13.52
C PHE A 173 -8.65 -2.13 12.10
N PHE A 174 -8.55 -3.07 11.17
CA PHE A 174 -8.68 -2.80 9.74
C PHE A 174 -10.11 -3.13 9.35
N ILE A 175 -10.89 -2.11 9.01
CA ILE A 175 -12.28 -2.28 8.59
C ILE A 175 -12.31 -2.09 7.08
N PHE A 176 -12.70 -3.14 6.38
CA PHE A 176 -12.84 -3.16 4.94
C PHE A 176 -14.30 -2.89 4.58
N SER A 177 -14.52 -2.02 3.61
CA SER A 177 -15.86 -1.62 3.17
C SER A 177 -15.92 -1.53 1.66
N ALA A 178 -17.13 -1.58 1.12
CA ALA A 178 -17.40 -1.28 -0.28
C ALA A 178 -18.46 -0.18 -0.39
N LYS A 179 -18.12 0.90 -1.11
CA LYS A 179 -19.06 1.98 -1.42
C LYS A 179 -19.80 1.67 -2.72
N THR A 180 -21.12 1.73 -2.68
CA THR A 180 -21.96 1.71 -3.88
C THR A 180 -21.80 3.00 -4.68
N LEU A 181 -22.21 3.00 -5.96
CA LEU A 181 -22.24 4.21 -6.79
C LEU A 181 -23.10 5.33 -6.20
N TRP A 182 -24.07 4.99 -5.36
CA TRP A 182 -24.98 5.92 -4.69
C TRP A 182 -24.45 6.42 -3.33
N GLY A 183 -23.21 6.07 -2.97
CA GLY A 183 -22.55 6.55 -1.75
C GLY A 183 -22.80 5.72 -0.49
N ASN A 184 -23.70 4.73 -0.53
CA ASN A 184 -23.89 3.80 0.59
C ASN A 184 -22.63 2.95 0.80
N GLU A 185 -22.12 2.90 2.02
CA GLU A 185 -20.96 2.11 2.41
C GLU A 185 -21.44 0.88 3.20
N ALA A 186 -21.05 -0.31 2.75
CA ALA A 186 -21.31 -1.56 3.47
C ALA A 186 -20.01 -2.15 3.97
N GLU A 187 -19.97 -2.54 5.25
CA GLU A 187 -18.83 -3.26 5.81
C GLU A 187 -18.70 -4.64 5.17
N ALA A 188 -17.50 -4.93 4.70
CA ALA A 188 -17.10 -6.18 4.09
C ALA A 188 -16.52 -7.15 5.12
N GLY A 189 -15.76 -6.63 6.06
CA GLY A 189 -15.19 -7.38 7.17
C GLY A 189 -14.16 -6.60 7.94
N THR A 190 -13.81 -7.13 9.11
CA THR A 190 -12.88 -6.48 10.03
C THR A 190 -11.79 -7.44 10.46
N VAL A 191 -10.54 -6.96 10.48
CA VAL A 191 -9.40 -7.62 11.13
C VAL A 191 -9.09 -6.89 12.42
N ARG A 192 -8.93 -7.63 13.50
CA ARG A 192 -8.39 -7.13 14.77
C ARG A 192 -6.97 -7.62 14.94
N THR A 193 -6.04 -6.72 15.24
CA THR A 193 -4.65 -7.06 15.55
C THR A 193 -4.04 -5.99 16.48
N ASN A 194 -2.71 -5.98 16.64
CA ASN A 194 -1.95 -4.93 17.31
C ASN A 194 -0.52 -4.88 16.75
N ILE A 195 0.26 -3.87 17.15
CA ILE A 195 1.63 -3.67 16.63
C ILE A 195 2.57 -4.82 16.99
N GLU A 196 2.47 -5.34 18.21
CA GLU A 196 3.32 -6.45 18.68
C GLU A 196 3.05 -7.73 17.87
N GLU A 197 1.78 -8.04 17.64
CA GLU A 197 1.36 -9.19 16.83
C GLU A 197 1.81 -9.05 15.38
N LEU A 198 1.57 -7.89 14.75
CA LEU A 198 2.00 -7.64 13.37
C LEU A 198 3.52 -7.76 13.22
N ALA A 199 4.29 -7.20 14.17
CA ALA A 199 5.75 -7.27 14.14
C ALA A 199 6.32 -8.68 14.29
N GLN A 200 5.56 -9.60 14.90
CA GLN A 200 5.93 -11.01 15.06
C GLN A 200 5.36 -11.90 13.95
N THR A 201 4.47 -11.35 13.12
CA THR A 201 3.78 -12.08 12.07
C THR A 201 4.72 -12.37 10.90
N LYS A 202 4.80 -13.64 10.50
CA LYS A 202 5.60 -14.06 9.34
C LYS A 202 4.89 -13.70 8.03
N SER A 203 5.67 -13.44 6.98
CA SER A 203 5.14 -13.40 5.61
C SER A 203 4.35 -14.67 5.30
N GLY A 204 3.21 -14.50 4.64
CA GLY A 204 2.27 -15.55 4.31
C GLY A 204 1.20 -15.81 5.40
N HIS A 205 1.30 -15.22 6.60
CA HIS A 205 0.27 -15.41 7.63
C HIS A 205 -1.06 -14.76 7.25
N TYR A 206 -2.16 -15.37 7.70
CA TYR A 206 -3.52 -14.95 7.39
C TYR A 206 -4.30 -14.61 8.65
N PHE A 207 -4.95 -13.45 8.64
CA PHE A 207 -5.97 -13.08 9.61
C PHE A 207 -7.36 -13.31 9.00
N PRO A 208 -8.27 -14.02 9.67
CA PRO A 208 -9.63 -14.16 9.20
C PRO A 208 -10.37 -12.80 9.27
N LEU A 209 -11.18 -12.51 8.27
CA LEU A 209 -12.10 -11.37 8.35
C LEU A 209 -13.30 -11.74 9.22
N HIS A 210 -13.50 -11.00 10.30
CA HIS A 210 -14.73 -11.07 11.06
C HIS A 210 -15.82 -10.32 10.30
N THR A 211 -16.89 -11.02 9.93
CA THR A 211 -18.02 -10.45 9.21
C THR A 211 -19.30 -10.77 9.97
N GLY A 212 -20.23 -9.81 10.06
CA GLY A 212 -21.52 -10.05 10.72
C GLY A 212 -22.44 -11.03 9.97
N ASN A 213 -22.10 -11.43 8.74
CA ASN A 213 -23.00 -12.09 7.79
C ASN A 213 -22.45 -13.39 7.16
N ASN A 214 -21.63 -14.19 7.88
CA ASN A 214 -21.06 -15.46 7.36
C ASN A 214 -20.27 -15.31 6.04
N ARG A 215 -19.62 -14.17 5.84
CA ARG A 215 -18.81 -13.91 4.64
C ARG A 215 -17.38 -14.36 4.90
N ASN A 216 -16.88 -15.23 4.02
CA ASN A 216 -15.49 -15.67 4.04
C ASN A 216 -14.59 -14.59 3.44
N GLY A 217 -13.41 -14.42 4.03
CA GLY A 217 -12.35 -13.60 3.49
C GLY A 217 -11.19 -13.55 4.47
N TYR A 218 -10.04 -13.09 3.99
CA TYR A 218 -8.82 -13.09 4.77
C TYR A 218 -7.96 -11.87 4.47
N PHE A 219 -7.10 -11.54 5.43
CA PHE A 219 -6.06 -10.52 5.31
C PHE A 219 -4.71 -11.18 5.47
N GLN A 220 -3.96 -11.25 4.37
CA GLN A 220 -2.66 -11.91 4.32
C GLN A 220 -1.55 -10.89 4.48
N ILE A 221 -0.60 -11.13 5.39
CA ILE A 221 0.64 -10.37 5.45
C ILE A 221 1.58 -10.89 4.37
N LEU A 222 1.92 -10.04 3.40
CA LEU A 222 2.88 -10.37 2.35
C LEU A 222 4.31 -10.10 2.80
N GLN A 223 4.52 -9.01 3.55
CA GLN A 223 5.83 -8.63 4.06
C GLN A 223 5.67 -7.87 5.36
N ALA A 224 6.55 -8.15 6.32
CA ALA A 224 6.71 -7.38 7.54
C ALA A 224 8.20 -7.08 7.70
N GLU A 225 8.55 -5.80 7.74
CA GLU A 225 9.93 -5.36 7.88
C GLU A 225 10.03 -4.36 9.02
N ARG A 226 11.08 -4.49 9.83
CA ARG A 226 11.34 -3.59 10.96
C ARG A 226 12.71 -2.95 10.82
N GLY A 227 12.69 -1.64 10.64
CA GLY A 227 13.87 -0.79 10.72
C GLY A 227 14.06 -0.18 12.11
N LYS A 228 15.14 0.58 12.26
CA LYS A 228 15.46 1.30 13.50
C LYS A 228 14.32 2.23 13.96
N ASN A 229 13.71 2.94 13.02
CA ASN A 229 12.68 3.95 13.26
C ASN A 229 11.38 3.70 12.45
N PHE A 230 11.17 2.47 11.96
CA PHE A 230 9.95 2.16 11.23
C PHE A 230 9.54 0.69 11.31
N MET A 231 8.25 0.45 11.06
CA MET A 231 7.70 -0.86 10.70
C MET A 231 6.93 -0.73 9.40
N TYR A 232 7.19 -1.63 8.46
CA TYR A 232 6.51 -1.69 7.17
C TYR A 232 5.74 -3.00 7.06
N PHE A 233 4.46 -2.90 6.74
CA PHE A 233 3.57 -4.03 6.53
C PHE A 233 2.96 -3.94 5.14
N SER A 234 3.29 -4.90 4.28
CA SER A 234 2.55 -5.14 3.03
C SER A 234 1.53 -6.23 3.26
N ALA A 235 0.30 -6.00 2.86
CA ALA A 235 -0.78 -6.95 3.06
C ALA A 235 -1.80 -6.95 1.92
N HIS A 236 -2.47 -8.09 1.79
CA HIS A 236 -3.48 -8.34 0.78
C HIS A 236 -4.76 -8.83 1.44
N CYS A 237 -5.82 -8.04 1.30
CA CYS A 237 -7.16 -8.42 1.74
C CYS A 237 -7.89 -9.08 0.58
N VAL A 238 -8.37 -10.29 0.79
CA VAL A 238 -9.18 -11.02 -0.18
C VAL A 238 -10.57 -11.17 0.38
N LEU A 239 -11.52 -10.48 -0.25
CA LEU A 239 -12.93 -10.56 0.08
C LEU A 239 -13.54 -11.75 -0.64
N GLY A 240 -14.34 -12.55 0.08
CA GLY A 240 -15.12 -13.60 -0.55
C GLY A 240 -14.41 -14.93 -0.81
N ALA A 241 -13.21 -15.13 -0.29
CA ALA A 241 -12.50 -16.40 -0.37
C ALA A 241 -12.51 -17.13 0.98
N SER A 242 -12.72 -18.44 0.93
CA SER A 242 -12.27 -19.32 2.02
C SER A 242 -10.74 -19.29 2.10
N ARG A 243 -10.20 -19.54 3.30
CA ARG A 243 -8.76 -19.63 3.52
C ARG A 243 -8.16 -20.71 2.59
N PRO A 244 -6.95 -20.53 2.03
CA PRO A 244 -6.32 -21.53 1.16
C PRO A 244 -5.96 -22.86 1.85
N ASP A 245 -6.19 -23.00 3.16
CA ASP A 245 -5.66 -24.08 3.99
C ASP A 245 -6.71 -25.16 4.33
N GLU A 246 -7.84 -25.22 3.62
CA GLU A 246 -8.79 -26.35 3.69
C GLU A 246 -8.84 -27.06 2.32
N ASP A 247 -7.92 -28.02 2.14
CA ASP A 247 -7.92 -29.14 1.17
C ASP A 247 -8.00 -28.88 -0.36
N ASP A 248 -8.12 -27.65 -0.85
CA ASP A 248 -8.24 -27.43 -2.30
C ASP A 248 -6.97 -26.83 -2.93
N ALA A 249 -6.13 -27.68 -3.54
CA ALA A 249 -4.96 -27.27 -4.33
C ALA A 249 -5.32 -26.27 -5.45
N SER A 250 -6.57 -26.25 -5.91
CA SER A 250 -7.09 -25.26 -6.86
C SER A 250 -7.19 -23.85 -6.27
N SER A 251 -7.49 -23.75 -4.97
CA SER A 251 -7.58 -22.46 -4.25
C SER A 251 -6.21 -21.82 -4.04
N MET A 252 -5.19 -22.63 -3.74
CA MET A 252 -3.80 -22.19 -3.66
C MET A 252 -3.28 -21.70 -5.02
N LEU A 253 -3.61 -22.39 -6.12
CA LEU A 253 -3.19 -21.97 -7.46
C LEU A 253 -3.83 -20.64 -7.88
N LYS A 254 -5.12 -20.43 -7.56
CA LYS A 254 -5.82 -19.16 -7.83
C LYS A 254 -5.27 -18.01 -6.99
N ALA A 255 -4.99 -18.25 -5.71
CA ALA A 255 -4.35 -17.26 -4.85
C ALA A 255 -2.96 -16.90 -5.37
N GLN A 256 -2.11 -17.89 -5.71
CA GLN A 256 -0.76 -17.65 -6.24
C GLN A 256 -0.76 -16.96 -7.61
N VAL A 257 -1.72 -17.26 -8.50
CA VAL A 257 -1.87 -16.56 -9.79
C VAL A 257 -2.25 -15.10 -9.57
N ALA A 258 -3.16 -14.81 -8.63
CA ALA A 258 -3.52 -13.44 -8.27
C ALA A 258 -2.35 -12.65 -7.67
N THR A 259 -1.44 -13.30 -6.95
CA THR A 259 -0.23 -12.66 -6.39
C THR A 259 0.90 -12.51 -7.41
N ARG A 260 1.02 -13.43 -8.39
CA ARG A 260 2.05 -13.37 -9.44
C ARG A 260 1.85 -12.24 -10.43
N ASP A 261 0.62 -11.83 -10.68
CA ASP A 261 0.31 -10.67 -11.53
C ASP A 261 0.60 -9.32 -10.84
N LEU A 262 1.15 -9.33 -9.61
CA LEU A 262 1.43 -8.14 -8.79
C LEU A 262 2.91 -7.87 -8.52
N VAL A 263 3.82 -8.72 -9.01
CA VAL A 263 5.28 -8.56 -8.91
C VAL A 263 5.86 -8.14 -10.25
#